data_AF-A0A2W1ASY0-F1
#
_entry.id   AF-A0A2W1ASY0-F1
#
_cell.length_a   1.000
_cell.length_b   1.000
_cell.length_c   1.000
_cell.angle_alpha   90.00
_cell.angle_beta   90.00
_cell.angle_gamma   90.00
#
_symmetry.space_group_name_H-M   'P 1'
#
loop_
_entity.id
_entity.type
_entity.pdbx_description
1 polymer ?
#
loop_
_entity_poly.entity_id
_entity_poly.type
_entity_poly.pdbx_seq_one_letter_code
_entity_poly.pdbx_strand_id
1 'polypeptide(L)'
;MLVIRVWKNVGLALRLVSLSFLIVILVNCTSGFGTVEGYVTSVEGEGIMEIKSFAIEKSDGGTIRLTTEAGIFDLSSGIELTPSHLREHMLWGHAVSVRYYESDDVLIAISIEDVR
;
A
#
# COMPACT_ATOMS: atom_id res chain seq x y z
N MET A 1 33.28 47.42 22.13
CA MET A 1 33.69 46.01 21.95
C MET A 1 32.52 45.04 22.23
N LEU A 2 31.31 45.32 21.72
CA LEU A 2 30.10 44.51 21.98
C LEU A 2 29.41 44.05 20.67
N VAL A 3 29.65 44.78 19.57
CA VAL A 3 28.99 44.56 18.26
C VAL A 3 29.52 43.33 17.52
N ILE A 4 30.80 42.97 17.71
CA ILE A 4 31.45 41.85 17.01
C ILE A 4 30.94 40.48 17.52
N ARG A 5 30.42 40.42 18.75
CA ARG A 5 29.90 39.17 19.34
C ARG A 5 28.57 38.72 18.73
N VAL A 6 27.76 39.67 18.26
CA VAL A 6 26.41 39.38 17.73
C VAL A 6 26.48 38.70 16.36
N TRP A 7 27.42 39.11 15.50
CA TRP A 7 27.55 38.57 14.14
C TRP A 7 28.02 37.12 14.08
N LYS A 8 28.79 36.67 15.08
CA LYS A 8 29.24 35.26 15.19
C LYS A 8 28.09 34.29 15.47
N ASN A 9 27.06 34.74 16.19
CA ASN A 9 25.93 33.91 16.57
C ASN A 9 24.88 33.79 15.45
N VAL A 10 24.77 34.80 14.58
CA VAL A 10 23.85 34.77 13.42
C VAL A 10 24.33 33.78 12.35
N GLY A 11 25.63 33.68 12.10
CA GLY A 11 26.19 32.71 11.14
C GLY A 11 26.10 31.24 11.59
N LEU A 12 26.06 30.98 12.90
CA LEU A 12 25.91 29.63 13.46
C LEU A 12 24.45 29.15 13.40
N ALA A 13 23.49 30.06 13.66
CA ALA A 13 22.06 29.77 13.59
C ALA A 13 21.61 29.42 12.15
N LEU A 14 22.17 30.08 11.14
CA LEU A 14 21.82 29.84 9.73
C LEU A 14 22.26 28.45 9.23
N ARG A 15 23.37 27.91 9.76
CA ARG A 15 23.85 26.55 9.44
C ARG A 15 23.03 25.44 10.08
N LEU A 16 22.44 25.68 11.26
CA LEU A 16 21.61 24.69 11.98
C LEU A 16 20.21 24.54 11.36
N VAL A 17 19.63 25.63 10.85
CA VAL A 17 18.33 25.59 10.17
C VAL A 17 18.43 24.85 8.82
N SER A 18 19.54 25.04 8.08
CA SER A 18 19.78 24.33 6.83
C SER A 18 19.98 22.82 7.01
N LEU A 19 20.53 22.38 8.15
CA LEU A 19 20.74 20.95 8.42
C LEU A 19 19.44 20.26 8.85
N SER A 20 18.53 20.98 9.53
CA SER A 20 17.23 20.43 9.94
C SER A 20 16.29 20.17 8.76
N PHE A 21 16.37 20.97 7.68
CA PHE A 21 15.50 20.80 6.51
C PHE A 21 15.86 19.56 5.67
N LEU A 22 17.11 19.07 5.74
CA LEU A 22 17.56 17.90 4.98
C LEU A 22 17.10 16.57 5.62
N ILE A 23 16.83 16.55 6.93
CA ILE A 23 16.49 15.32 7.68
C ILE A 23 15.01 14.92 7.48
N VAL A 24 14.13 15.86 7.14
CA VAL A 24 12.68 15.61 7.00
C VAL A 24 12.34 14.76 5.75
N ILE A 25 13.26 14.63 4.79
CA ILE A 25 12.99 13.94 3.51
C ILE A 25 13.20 12.41 3.61
N LEU A 26 13.85 11.90 4.67
CA LEU A 26 14.32 10.50 4.70
C LEU A 26 13.40 9.50 5.42
N VAL A 27 12.23 9.91 5.90
CA VAL A 27 11.39 9.05 6.76
C VAL A 27 9.99 8.88 6.17
N ASN A 28 9.88 8.16 5.05
CA ASN A 28 8.57 7.64 4.65
C ASN A 28 8.61 6.34 3.83
N CYS A 29 9.63 5.49 3.99
CA CYS A 29 9.50 4.08 3.60
C CYS A 29 8.95 3.29 4.80
N THR A 30 7.64 3.31 5.00
CA THR A 30 6.99 2.38 5.93
C THR A 30 6.47 1.19 5.14
N SER A 31 7.29 0.15 4.97
CA SER A 31 6.81 -1.13 4.45
C SER A 31 5.99 -1.81 5.54
N GLY A 32 4.66 -1.71 5.42
CA GLY A 32 3.71 -2.22 6.40
C GLY A 32 2.90 -3.40 5.85
N PHE A 33 2.53 -4.33 6.73
CA PHE A 33 1.46 -5.29 6.45
C PHE A 33 0.11 -4.65 6.80
N GLY A 34 -0.89 -4.93 5.99
CA GLY A 34 -2.25 -4.43 6.18
C GLY A 34 -3.29 -5.49 5.85
N THR A 35 -4.51 -5.23 6.31
CA THR A 35 -5.71 -5.99 5.93
C THR A 35 -6.77 -4.99 5.50
N VAL A 36 -7.47 -5.30 4.43
CA VAL A 36 -8.57 -4.49 3.90
C VAL A 36 -9.76 -5.38 3.62
N GLU A 37 -10.93 -4.94 4.06
CA GLU A 37 -12.20 -5.58 3.78
C GLU A 37 -13.03 -4.68 2.86
N GLY A 38 -13.68 -5.26 1.86
CA GLY A 38 -14.51 -4.52 0.94
C GLY A 38 -14.99 -5.34 -0.24
N TYR A 39 -15.46 -4.65 -1.27
CA TYR A 39 -16.02 -5.26 -2.48
C TYR A 39 -15.06 -5.16 -3.65
N VAL A 40 -14.93 -6.22 -4.43
CA VAL A 40 -14.12 -6.21 -5.66
C VAL A 40 -14.83 -5.35 -6.70
N THR A 41 -14.14 -4.35 -7.25
CA THR A 41 -14.70 -3.45 -8.28
C THR A 41 -14.01 -3.54 -9.63
N SER A 42 -12.80 -4.12 -9.68
CA SER A 42 -12.06 -4.34 -10.91
C SER A 42 -11.10 -5.52 -10.77
N VAL A 43 -10.92 -6.28 -11.84
CA VAL A 43 -10.01 -7.43 -11.91
C VAL A 43 -9.26 -7.42 -13.25
N GLU A 44 -7.95 -7.27 -13.19
CA GLU A 44 -7.02 -7.39 -14.33
C GLU A 44 -6.26 -8.71 -14.19
N GLY A 45 -6.45 -9.62 -15.15
CA GLY A 45 -5.70 -10.87 -15.25
C GLY A 45 -4.74 -10.85 -16.43
N GLU A 46 -3.61 -11.52 -16.30
CA GLU A 46 -2.69 -11.81 -17.41
C GLU A 46 -3.06 -13.10 -18.16
N GLY A 47 -3.89 -13.94 -17.53
CA GLY A 47 -4.42 -15.17 -18.13
C GLY A 47 -5.70 -15.65 -17.45
N ILE A 48 -6.06 -16.92 -17.70
CA ILE A 48 -7.24 -17.56 -17.09
C ILE A 48 -6.99 -17.88 -15.60
N MET A 49 -5.74 -18.14 -15.24
CA MET A 49 -5.33 -18.53 -13.89
C MET A 49 -4.63 -17.40 -13.13
N GLU A 50 -4.04 -16.45 -13.85
CA GLU A 50 -3.15 -15.44 -13.26
C GLU A 50 -3.84 -14.09 -13.15
N ILE A 51 -3.94 -13.61 -11.91
CA ILE A 51 -4.32 -12.25 -11.58
C ILE A 51 -3.05 -11.40 -11.65
N LYS A 52 -3.18 -10.18 -12.17
CA LYS A 52 -2.12 -9.18 -12.18
C LYS A 52 -2.41 -8.09 -11.15
N SER A 53 -3.63 -7.56 -11.17
CA SER A 53 -4.08 -6.60 -10.18
C SER A 53 -5.60 -6.61 -10.05
N PHE A 54 -6.10 -6.14 -8.91
CA PHE A 54 -7.52 -5.96 -8.67
C PHE A 54 -7.76 -4.76 -7.74
N ALA A 55 -9.00 -4.28 -7.69
CA ALA A 55 -9.37 -3.14 -6.84
C ALA A 55 -10.45 -3.53 -5.84
N ILE A 56 -10.32 -3.01 -4.63
CA ILE A 56 -11.28 -3.18 -3.53
C ILE A 56 -11.85 -1.80 -3.17
N GLU A 57 -13.18 -1.69 -3.19
CA GLU A 57 -13.91 -0.58 -2.60
C GLU A 57 -14.23 -0.89 -1.14
N LYS A 58 -13.70 -0.06 -0.25
CA LYS A 58 -13.91 -0.14 1.19
C LYS A 58 -15.28 0.44 1.56
N SER A 59 -15.77 0.08 2.75
CA SER A 59 -17.01 0.63 3.30
C SER A 59 -16.99 2.15 3.51
N ASP A 60 -15.80 2.76 3.62
CA ASP A 60 -15.62 4.21 3.71
C ASP A 60 -15.69 4.93 2.36
N GLY A 61 -15.97 4.21 1.26
CA GLY A 61 -16.03 4.74 -0.10
C GLY A 61 -14.66 4.93 -0.76
N GLY A 62 -13.56 4.60 -0.07
CA GLY A 62 -12.22 4.61 -0.64
C GLY A 62 -11.95 3.36 -1.46
N THR A 63 -11.33 3.52 -2.62
CA THR A 63 -10.85 2.39 -3.44
C THR A 63 -9.34 2.21 -3.28
N ILE A 64 -8.89 0.97 -3.12
CA ILE A 64 -7.47 0.61 -3.18
C ILE A 64 -7.22 -0.34 -4.33
N ARG A 65 -6.03 -0.27 -4.92
CA ARG A 65 -5.57 -1.21 -5.95
C ARG A 65 -4.48 -2.09 -5.38
N LEU A 66 -4.59 -3.38 -5.64
CA LEU A 66 -3.70 -4.42 -5.17
C LEU A 66 -3.10 -5.14 -6.37
N THR A 67 -1.78 -5.34 -6.34
CA THR A 67 -1.03 -6.13 -7.31
C THR A 67 -0.79 -7.52 -6.73
N THR A 68 -0.69 -8.53 -7.58
CA THR A 68 -0.35 -9.90 -7.18
C THR A 68 1.02 -10.26 -7.72
N GLU A 69 1.82 -10.94 -6.89
CA GLU A 69 3.14 -11.45 -7.27
C GLU A 69 3.15 -12.99 -7.19
N ALA A 70 3.71 -13.62 -8.22
CA ALA A 70 3.81 -15.07 -8.31
C ALA A 70 4.64 -15.63 -7.15
N GLY A 71 4.14 -16.67 -6.49
CA GLY A 71 4.80 -17.32 -5.35
C GLY A 71 4.64 -16.62 -4.00
N ILE A 72 4.09 -15.42 -3.97
CA ILE A 72 3.73 -14.70 -2.73
C ILE A 72 2.24 -14.81 -2.46
N PHE A 73 1.45 -14.75 -3.53
CA PHE A 73 0.01 -14.88 -3.44
C PHE A 73 -0.36 -16.33 -3.07
N ASP A 74 -0.75 -16.51 -1.81
CA ASP A 74 -0.83 -17.79 -1.15
C ASP A 74 -2.14 -18.51 -1.52
N LEU A 75 -2.00 -19.60 -2.27
CA LEU A 75 -3.07 -20.54 -2.65
C LEU A 75 -3.36 -21.58 -1.55
N SER A 76 -2.64 -21.55 -0.42
CA SER A 76 -2.73 -22.60 0.61
C SER A 76 -4.01 -22.57 1.45
N SER A 77 -4.88 -21.57 1.27
CA SER A 77 -6.25 -21.55 1.80
C SER A 77 -7.20 -22.53 1.12
N GLY A 78 -6.75 -23.27 0.10
CA GLY A 78 -7.50 -24.37 -0.53
C GLY A 78 -8.49 -23.92 -1.61
N ILE A 79 -8.53 -22.62 -1.91
CA ILE A 79 -9.28 -22.07 -3.04
C ILE A 79 -8.26 -21.58 -4.07
N GLU A 80 -8.28 -22.16 -5.26
CA GLU A 80 -7.54 -21.61 -6.41
C GLU A 80 -8.12 -20.24 -6.73
N LEU A 81 -7.42 -19.19 -6.32
CA LEU A 81 -7.90 -17.85 -6.60
C LEU A 81 -7.58 -17.47 -8.04
N THR A 82 -8.62 -17.45 -8.86
CA THR A 82 -8.53 -17.09 -10.28
C THR A 82 -9.17 -15.73 -10.53
N PRO A 83 -8.85 -15.07 -11.66
CA PRO A 83 -9.59 -13.89 -12.10
C PRO A 83 -11.11 -14.13 -12.19
N SER A 84 -11.53 -15.35 -12.54
CA SER A 84 -12.95 -15.73 -12.58
C SER A 84 -13.60 -15.71 -11.20
N HIS A 85 -12.91 -16.25 -10.18
CA HIS A 85 -13.41 -16.23 -8.81
C HIS A 85 -13.56 -14.80 -8.28
N LEU A 86 -12.60 -13.91 -8.52
CA LEU A 86 -12.76 -12.50 -8.13
C LEU A 86 -13.90 -11.78 -8.89
N ARG A 87 -14.12 -12.13 -10.16
CA ARG A 87 -15.23 -11.57 -10.93
C ARG A 87 -16.59 -12.04 -10.41
N GLU A 88 -16.68 -13.24 -9.86
CA GLU A 88 -17.88 -13.75 -9.19
C GLU A 88 -18.23 -12.87 -7.98
N HIS A 89 -17.26 -12.58 -7.11
CA HIS A 89 -17.43 -11.64 -6.01
C HIS A 89 -17.83 -10.23 -6.47
N MET A 90 -17.21 -9.74 -7.55
CA MET A 90 -17.55 -8.44 -8.15
C MET A 90 -18.99 -8.39 -8.67
N LEU A 91 -19.46 -9.47 -9.31
CA LEU A 91 -20.81 -9.52 -9.89
C LEU A 91 -21.91 -9.67 -8.85
N TRP A 92 -21.65 -10.39 -7.77
CA TRP A 92 -22.64 -10.61 -6.71
C TRP A 92 -22.52 -9.63 -5.54
N GLY A 93 -21.48 -8.81 -5.51
CA GLY A 93 -21.23 -7.87 -4.43
C GLY A 93 -20.93 -8.57 -3.12
N HIS A 94 -20.21 -9.70 -3.17
CA HIS A 94 -19.76 -10.40 -1.97
C HIS A 94 -18.47 -9.76 -1.48
N ALA A 95 -18.43 -9.42 -0.19
CA ALA A 95 -17.26 -8.82 0.42
C ALA A 95 -16.11 -9.85 0.53
N VAL A 96 -14.89 -9.33 0.46
CA VAL A 96 -13.65 -10.09 0.60
C VAL A 96 -12.73 -9.38 1.59
N SER A 97 -11.92 -10.15 2.29
CA SER A 97 -10.86 -9.66 3.17
C SER A 97 -9.52 -9.99 2.53
N VAL A 98 -8.71 -8.97 2.26
CA VAL A 98 -7.41 -9.12 1.60
C VAL A 98 -6.32 -8.70 2.56
N ARG A 99 -5.35 -9.59 2.78
CA ARG A 99 -4.10 -9.26 3.46
C ARG A 99 -3.07 -8.85 2.42
N TYR A 100 -2.36 -7.77 2.68
CA TYR A 100 -1.36 -7.23 1.77
C TYR A 100 -0.14 -6.70 2.52
N TYR A 101 0.94 -6.44 1.79
CA TYR A 101 2.04 -5.62 2.26
C TYR A 101 2.34 -4.51 1.27
N GLU A 102 2.93 -3.44 1.77
CA GLU A 102 3.38 -2.33 0.96
C GLU A 102 4.87 -2.45 0.67
N SER A 103 5.24 -2.39 -0.60
CA SER A 103 6.62 -2.34 -1.08
C SER A 103 6.73 -1.33 -2.20
N ASP A 104 7.65 -0.37 -2.06
CA ASP A 104 7.90 0.67 -3.07
C ASP A 104 6.62 1.39 -3.53
N ASP A 105 5.76 1.78 -2.57
CA ASP A 105 4.45 2.42 -2.79
C ASP A 105 3.43 1.56 -3.57
N VAL A 106 3.68 0.25 -3.70
CA VAL A 106 2.77 -0.73 -4.30
C VAL A 106 2.21 -1.65 -3.22
N LEU A 107 0.88 -1.82 -3.23
CA LEU A 107 0.21 -2.79 -2.36
C LEU A 107 0.21 -4.15 -3.03
N ILE A 108 0.94 -5.10 -2.44
CA ILE A 108 1.05 -6.47 -2.94
C ILE A 108 0.17 -7.35 -2.09
N ALA A 109 -0.85 -7.95 -2.71
CA ALA A 109 -1.73 -8.89 -2.04
C ALA A 109 -0.99 -10.18 -1.69
N ILE A 110 -1.25 -10.70 -0.50
CA ILE A 110 -0.67 -11.93 0.04
C ILE A 110 -1.72 -13.04 0.04
N SER A 111 -2.91 -12.72 0.54
CA SER A 111 -4.01 -13.68 0.64
C SER A 111 -5.34 -12.95 0.55
N ILE A 112 -6.38 -13.69 0.15
CA ILE A 112 -7.75 -13.22 0.18
C ILE A 112 -8.65 -14.30 0.76
N GLU A 113 -9.65 -13.87 1.50
CA GLU A 113 -10.63 -14.71 2.17
C GLU A 113 -12.03 -14.18 1.91
N ASP A 114 -12.98 -15.08 1.71
CA ASP A 114 -14.39 -14.72 1.55
C ASP A 114 -14.98 -14.32 2.91
N VAL A 115 -15.65 -13.17 2.96
CA VAL A 115 -16.37 -12.74 4.15
C VAL A 115 -17.78 -13.32 4.08
N ARG A 116 -18.10 -14.17 5.06
CA ARG A 116 -19.41 -14.84 5.18
C ARG A 116 -20.45 -13.99 5.89
#